data_AF-A0AB73TL03-F1
#
_entry.id   AF-A0AB73TL03-F1
#
_cell.length_a   1.000
_cell.length_b   1.000
_cell.length_c   1.000
_cell.angle_alpha   90.00
_cell.angle_beta   90.00
_cell.angle_gamma   90.00
#
_symmetry.space_group_name_H-M   'P 1'
#
loop_
_entity.id
_entity.type
_entity.pdbx_description
1 polymer ?
#
loop_
_entity_poly.entity_id
_entity_poly.type
_entity_poly.pdbx_seq_one_letter_code
_entity_poly.pdbx_strand_id
1 'polypeptide(L)' 'MNITNIEELKEWIETNLVTKQEAIKITEQSPKGFQQSVRTNVIKPFYESKEGKGPSVVRLYLKSDIETYAKQLKEKKQKP' A
#
# COMPACT_ATOMS: atom_id res chain seq x y z
N MET A 1 -6.89 15.91 11.84
CA MET A 1 -7.92 16.12 10.81
C MET A 1 -9.23 15.69 11.45
N ASN A 2 -10.16 16.61 11.69
CA ASN A 2 -11.50 16.24 12.17
C ASN A 2 -12.31 15.96 10.92
N ILE A 3 -12.53 14.68 10.62
CA ILE A 3 -13.38 14.27 9.51
C ILE A 3 -14.81 14.48 9.98
N THR A 4 -15.39 15.61 9.58
CA THR A 4 -16.72 16.03 10.02
C THR A 4 -17.81 15.62 9.04
N ASN A 5 -17.42 15.21 7.82
CA ASN A 5 -18.34 14.81 6.78
C ASN A 5 -17.90 13.53 6.02
N ILE A 6 -18.86 12.76 5.52
CA ILE A 6 -18.63 11.50 4.79
C ILE A 6 -17.93 11.75 3.46
N GLU A 7 -18.23 12.85 2.78
CA GLU A 7 -17.56 13.22 1.53
C GLU A 7 -16.07 13.49 1.75
N GLU A 8 -15.71 14.19 2.82
CA GLU A 8 -14.30 14.44 3.17
C GLU A 8 -13.56 13.13 3.46
N LEU A 9 -14.22 12.18 4.14
CA LEU A 9 -13.66 10.85 4.36
C LEU A 9 -13.43 10.11 3.04
N LYS A 10 -14.41 10.15 2.14
CA LYS A 10 -14.34 9.49 0.84
C LYS A 10 -13.20 10.06 0.01
N GLU A 11 -13.10 11.38 -0.10
CA GLU A 11 -12.00 12.07 -0.80
C GLU A 11 -10.64 11.71 -0.19
N TRP A 12 -10.57 11.68 1.14
CA TRP A 12 -9.35 11.28 1.83
C TRP A 12 -8.97 9.83 1.51
N ILE A 13 -9.93 8.90 1.52
CA ILE A 13 -9.69 7.49 1.15
C ILE A 13 -9.21 7.38 -0.29
N GLU A 14 -9.90 8.01 -1.25
CA GLU A 14 -9.56 7.97 -2.68
C GLU A 14 -8.17 8.58 -2.97
N THR A 15 -7.79 9.60 -2.20
CA THR A 15 -6.49 10.27 -2.36
C THR A 15 -5.34 9.51 -1.71
N ASN A 16 -5.58 8.93 -0.52
CA ASN A 16 -4.51 8.43 0.34
C ASN A 16 -4.37 6.91 0.36
N LEU A 17 -5.41 6.16 -0.03
CA LEU A 17 -5.36 4.71 -0.05
C LEU A 17 -5.20 4.19 -1.47
N VAL A 18 -4.32 3.21 -1.61
CA VAL A 18 -4.07 2.50 -2.86
C VAL A 18 -4.31 1.01 -2.67
N THR A 19 -4.80 0.37 -3.73
CA THR A 19 -4.95 -1.08 -3.81
C THR A 19 -3.58 -1.77 -3.92
N LYS A 20 -3.56 -3.09 -3.73
CA LYS A 20 -2.36 -3.91 -4.00
C LYS A 20 -1.80 -3.68 -5.40
N GLN A 21 -2.66 -3.57 -6.42
CA GLN A 21 -2.20 -3.44 -7.81
C GLN A 21 -1.54 -2.08 -8.06
N GLU A 22 -2.11 -1.01 -7.51
CA GLU A 22 -1.51 0.32 -7.58
C GLU A 22 -0.20 0.39 -6.80
N ALA A 23 -0.13 -0.21 -5.61
CA ALA A 23 1.09 -0.25 -4.82
C ALA A 23 2.23 -1.01 -5.53
N ILE A 24 1.91 -2.10 -6.24
CA ILE A 24 2.87 -2.82 -7.10
C ILE A 24 3.41 -1.91 -8.20
N LYS A 25 2.54 -1.13 -8.86
CA LYS A 25 2.96 -0.17 -9.90
C LYS A 25 3.87 0.92 -9.35
N ILE A 26 3.53 1.51 -8.20
CA ILE A 26 4.33 2.58 -7.56
C ILE A 26 5.73 2.08 -7.17
N THR A 27 5.81 0.85 -6.65
CA THR A 27 7.09 0.27 -6.21
C THR A 27 7.92 -0.31 -7.35
N GLU A 28 7.36 -0.42 -8.56
CA GLU A 28 7.98 -1.05 -9.73
C GLU A 28 8.49 -2.48 -9.44
N GLN A 29 7.87 -3.17 -8.47
CA GLN A 29 8.21 -4.53 -8.11
C GLN A 29 7.38 -5.54 -8.89
N SER A 30 7.83 -6.78 -8.96
CA SER A 30 6.96 -7.88 -9.37
C SER A 30 5.89 -8.15 -8.31
N PRO A 31 4.72 -8.71 -8.67
CA PRO A 31 3.69 -9.08 -7.70
C PRO A 31 4.20 -10.00 -6.57
N LYS A 32 5.12 -10.91 -6.89
CA LYS A 32 5.76 -11.80 -5.91
C LYS A 32 6.69 -11.02 -4.96
N GLY A 33 7.49 -10.09 -5.49
CA GLY A 33 8.39 -9.26 -4.68
C GLY A 33 7.63 -8.34 -3.71
N PHE A 34 6.54 -7.74 -4.18
CA PHE A 34 5.66 -6.96 -3.31
C PHE A 34 5.02 -7.84 -2.23
N GLN A 35 4.50 -9.01 -2.59
CA GLN A 35 3.90 -9.93 -1.63
C GLN A 35 4.90 -10.42 -0.58
N GLN A 36 6.16 -10.64 -0.97
CA GLN A 36 7.22 -10.96 -0.02
C GLN A 36 7.45 -9.81 0.97
N SER A 37 7.45 -8.55 0.49
CA SER A 37 7.60 -7.37 1.33
C SER A 37 6.45 -7.23 2.35
N VAL A 38 5.23 -7.58 1.94
CA VAL A 38 4.07 -7.65 2.84
C VAL A 38 4.21 -8.78 3.85
N ARG A 39 4.61 -9.98 3.41
CA ARG A 39 4.80 -11.16 4.27
C ARG A 39 5.88 -10.93 5.35
N THR A 40 6.92 -10.19 5.03
CA THR A 40 8.01 -9.85 5.95
C THR A 40 7.74 -8.58 6.76
N ASN A 41 6.51 -8.05 6.76
CA ASN A 41 6.09 -6.85 7.48
C ASN A 41 6.88 -5.57 7.13
N VAL A 42 7.55 -5.54 5.99
CA VAL A 42 8.23 -4.34 5.48
C VAL A 42 7.19 -3.34 4.96
N ILE A 43 6.16 -3.86 4.27
CA ILE A 43 4.95 -3.11 3.92
C ILE A 43 3.80 -3.66 4.75
N LYS A 44 3.04 -2.79 5.40
CA LYS A 44 1.85 -3.17 6.17
C LYS A 44 0.60 -2.60 5.50
N PRO A 45 -0.46 -3.40 5.32
CA PRO A 45 -1.75 -2.86 4.91
C PRO A 45 -2.25 -1.86 5.95
N PHE A 46 -2.77 -0.72 5.48
CA PHE A 46 -3.49 0.23 6.32
C PHE A 46 -4.86 -0.34 6.71
N TYR A 47 -5.50 -1.03 5.76
CA TYR A 47 -6.74 -1.75 5.97
C TYR A 47 -6.63 -3.15 5.37
N GLU A 48 -7.15 -4.14 6.11
CA GLU A 48 -7.27 -5.52 5.67
C GLU A 48 -8.65 -6.05 6.09
N SER A 49 -9.40 -6.65 5.14
CA SER A 49 -10.70 -7.23 5.46
C SER A 49 -10.54 -8.47 6.36
N LYS A 50 -11.32 -8.53 7.44
CA LYS A 50 -11.20 -9.58 8.48
C LYS A 50 -11.76 -10.94 8.05
N GLU A 51 -12.77 -10.94 7.17
CA GLU A 51 -13.53 -12.14 6.79
C GLU A 51 -13.10 -12.74 5.44
N GLY A 52 -12.18 -12.06 4.73
CA GLY A 52 -11.63 -12.59 3.49
C GLY A 52 -10.74 -13.81 3.74
N LYS A 53 -10.83 -14.82 2.87
CA LYS A 53 -9.88 -15.93 2.81
C LYS A 53 -9.20 -15.93 1.45
N GLY A 54 -7.86 -15.91 1.46
CA GLY A 54 -7.06 -15.97 0.24
C GLY A 54 -7.35 -14.79 -0.71
N PRO A 55 -7.80 -15.03 -1.96
CA PRO A 55 -8.04 -13.97 -2.95
C PRO A 55 -9.12 -12.94 -2.56
N SER A 56 -10.03 -13.28 -1.65
CA SER A 56 -11.09 -12.36 -1.22
C SER A 56 -10.65 -11.35 -0.15
N VAL A 57 -9.40 -11.43 0.32
CA VAL A 57 -8.86 -10.44 1.26
C VAL A 57 -8.58 -9.13 0.52
N VAL A 58 -9.31 -8.09 0.88
CA VAL A 58 -9.08 -6.73 0.39
C VAL A 58 -8.01 -6.09 1.26
N ARG A 59 -6.95 -5.58 0.63
CA ARG A 59 -5.88 -4.83 1.28
C ARG A 59 -5.75 -3.47 0.63
N LEU A 60 -5.81 -2.44 1.46
CA LEU A 60 -5.49 -1.07 1.07
C LEU A 60 -4.23 -0.63 1.82
N TYR A 61 -3.42 0.19 1.18
CA TYR A 61 -2.15 0.68 1.69
C TYR A 61 -2.15 2.19 1.67
N LEU A 62 -1.49 2.82 2.64
CA LEU A 62 -1.24 4.26 2.59
C LEU A 62 -0.28 4.56 1.44
N LYS A 63 -0.72 5.43 0.53
CA LYS A 63 0.07 5.88 -0.63
C LYS A 63 1.43 6.43 -0.20
N SER A 64 1.48 7.24 0.84
CA SER A 64 2.70 7.83 1.40
C SER A 64 3.73 6.78 1.83
N ASP A 65 3.27 5.69 2.45
CA ASP A 65 4.15 4.62 2.93
C ASP A 65 4.73 3.83 1.76
N ILE A 66 3.89 3.57 0.75
CA ILE A 66 4.31 2.90 -0.47
C ILE A 66 5.32 3.74 -1.25
N GLU A 67 5.09 5.05 -1.39
CA GLU A 67 6.02 5.96 -2.06
C GLU A 67 7.35 6.06 -1.31
N THR A 68 7.32 6.13 0.02
CA THR A 68 8.52 6.13 0.86
C THR A 68 9.33 4.85 0.65
N TYR A 69 8.65 3.70 0.67
CA TYR A 69 9.29 2.43 0.41
C TYR A 69 9.87 2.32 -1.01
N ALA A 70 9.15 2.81 -2.03
CA ALA A 70 9.63 2.85 -3.40
C ALA A 70 10.92 3.67 -3.54
N LYS A 71 11.02 4.81 -2.85
CA LYS A 71 12.26 5.62 -2.78
C LYS A 71 13.41 4.83 -2.17
N GLN A 72 13.20 4.19 -1.02
CA GLN A 72 14.22 3.36 -0.37
C GLN A 72 14.70 2.20 -1.26
N LEU A 73 13.81 1.58 -2.04
CA LEU A 73 14.18 0.55 -3.01
C LEU A 73 15.08 1.11 -4.11
N LYS A 74 14.75 2.28 -4.66
CA LYS A 74 15.55 2.94 -5.69
C LYS A 74 16.93 3.32 -5.15
N GLU A 75 17.03 3.79 -3.91
CA GLU A 75 18.31 4.08 -3.26
C GLU A 75 19.16 2.82 -3.06
N LYS A 76 18.56 1.70 -2.64
CA LYS A 76 19.28 0.42 -2.48
C LYS A 76 19.83 -0.13 -3.79
N LYS A 77 19.11 0.05 -4.91
CA LYS A 77 19.57 -0.36 -6.25
C LYS A 77 20.74 0.49 -6.77
N GLN A 78 20.88 1.72 -6.28
CA GLN A 78 21.92 2.67 -6.72
C GLN A 78 23.18 2.62 -5.86
N LYS A 79 23.16 1.92 -4.72
CA LYS A 79 24.36 1.70 -3.91
C LYS A 79 25.23 0.61 -4.58
N PRO A 80 26.51 0.91 -4.90
CA PRO A 80 27.42 -0.01 -5.56
C PRO A 80 27.78 -1.21 -4.68
#